data_AF-A0A7C2UDX1-F1
#
_entry.id   AF-A0A7C2UDX1-F1
#
_cell.length_a   1.000
_cell.length_b   1.000
_cell.length_c   1.000
_cell.angle_alpha   90.00
_cell.angle_beta   90.00
_cell.angle_gamma   90.00
#
_symmetry.space_group_name_H-M   'P 1'
#
loop_
_entity.id
_entity.type
_entity.pdbx_description
1 polymer ?
#
loop_
_entity_poly.entity_id
_entity_poly.type
_entity_poly.pdbx_seq_one_letter_code
_entity_poly.pdbx_strand_id
1 'polypeptide(L)'
;MVECPAHSFARRYTQERAQVEDALHRFQEGVHFRRNDEGKPTLMDAGAALLRDALGLYPDGDRLVELRESPDGHVRAVITVVLYDRETGRPRASGIGSASSRELMAPGRRLAGDLDPGNVACKLARKRAEVDAMLGIPAVCEAFAQDLGLSFRVDPETGEVQDVALPAAPATAPDATEAEGGADAGPAPAQAPPRQAPATGRPPSAPSQPSARSSRPSPEEMAAQRRALELARRADPRDPYGHIARTLGLEVEGSAAVTIMRWLDQGHSWQEVWAKLAEASPQATR
;
A
#
# COMPACT_ATOMS: atom_id res chain seq x y z
N MET A 1 -36.88 -19.18 -2.65
CA MET A 1 -36.98 -17.74 -2.36
C MET A 1 -35.61 -17.15 -2.62
N VAL A 2 -35.50 -16.25 -3.60
CA VAL A 2 -34.23 -15.59 -3.94
C VAL A 2 -34.07 -14.41 -3.00
N GLU A 3 -33.06 -14.41 -2.13
CA GLU A 3 -32.78 -13.27 -1.25
C GLU A 3 -32.46 -12.03 -2.10
N CYS A 4 -33.09 -10.91 -1.77
CA CYS A 4 -32.84 -9.65 -2.45
C CYS A 4 -31.40 -9.17 -2.14
N PRO A 5 -30.59 -8.77 -3.14
CA PRO A 5 -29.18 -8.41 -2.94
C PRO A 5 -28.94 -7.34 -1.86
N ALA A 6 -29.84 -6.36 -1.75
CA ALA A 6 -29.76 -5.30 -0.75
C ALA A 6 -29.87 -5.82 0.69
N HIS A 7 -30.72 -6.82 0.95
CA HIS A 7 -30.84 -7.44 2.26
C HIS A 7 -29.61 -8.29 2.62
N SER A 8 -29.00 -8.93 1.62
CA SER A 8 -27.75 -9.68 1.82
C SER A 8 -26.56 -8.76 2.18
N PHE A 9 -26.49 -7.58 1.56
CA PHE A 9 -25.46 -6.59 1.86
C PHE A 9 -25.63 -5.99 3.25
N ALA A 10 -26.84 -5.54 3.60
CA ALA A 10 -27.11 -4.94 4.91
C ALA A 10 -26.82 -5.90 6.06
N ARG A 11 -27.27 -7.17 5.94
CA ARG A 11 -27.00 -8.20 6.95
C ARG A 11 -25.50 -8.46 7.11
N ARG A 12 -24.77 -8.53 6.00
CA ARG A 12 -23.32 -8.73 5.99
C ARG A 12 -22.59 -7.55 6.63
N TYR A 13 -22.94 -6.32 6.26
CA TYR A 13 -22.36 -5.14 6.85
C TYR A 13 -22.60 -5.07 8.37
N THR A 14 -23.83 -5.38 8.84
CA THR A 14 -24.11 -5.44 10.29
C THR A 14 -23.25 -6.48 11.00
N GLN A 15 -23.06 -7.65 10.40
CA GLN A 15 -22.19 -8.70 10.95
C GLN A 15 -20.72 -8.26 10.99
N GLU A 16 -20.22 -7.67 9.90
CA GLU A 16 -18.86 -7.16 9.80
C GLU A 16 -18.62 -6.04 10.84
N ARG A 17 -19.58 -5.13 11.00
CA ARG A 17 -19.50 -4.07 12.01
C ARG A 17 -19.41 -4.64 13.43
N ALA A 18 -20.21 -5.64 13.76
CA ALA A 18 -20.14 -6.31 15.05
C ALA A 18 -18.79 -7.02 15.28
N GLN A 19 -18.23 -7.66 14.25
CA GLN A 19 -16.90 -8.28 14.32
C GLN A 19 -15.78 -7.26 14.49
N VAL A 20 -15.88 -6.11 13.82
CA VAL A 20 -14.94 -4.99 13.99
C VAL A 20 -15.06 -4.44 15.41
N GLU A 21 -16.26 -4.11 15.89
CA GLU A 21 -16.50 -3.62 17.25
C GLU A 21 -15.91 -4.57 18.31
N ASP A 22 -16.12 -5.88 18.17
CA ASP A 22 -15.53 -6.89 19.05
C ASP A 22 -13.99 -6.91 18.98
N ALA A 23 -13.42 -6.82 17.78
CA ALA A 23 -11.97 -6.74 17.60
C ALA A 23 -11.37 -5.48 18.25
N LEU A 24 -12.06 -4.34 18.18
CA LEU A 24 -11.60 -3.09 18.76
C LEU A 24 -11.48 -3.14 20.29
N HIS A 25 -12.23 -4.01 20.99
CA HIS A 25 -12.03 -4.21 22.43
C HIS A 25 -10.64 -4.75 22.79
N ARG A 26 -9.93 -5.35 21.82
CA ARG A 26 -8.56 -5.86 21.98
C ARG A 26 -7.50 -4.85 21.54
N PHE A 27 -7.91 -3.68 21.03
CA PHE A 27 -6.98 -2.69 20.52
C PHE A 27 -6.25 -1.95 21.64
N GLN A 28 -5.03 -1.52 21.33
CA GLN A 28 -4.12 -0.84 22.25
C GLN A 28 -3.48 0.31 21.47
N GLU A 29 -3.58 1.51 22.01
CA GLU A 29 -2.98 2.70 21.40
C GLU A 29 -1.45 2.59 21.43
N GLY A 30 -0.80 2.98 20.33
CA GLY A 30 0.63 2.82 20.12
C GLY A 30 1.06 1.46 19.55
N VAL A 31 0.16 0.47 19.58
CA VAL A 31 0.39 -0.87 19.00
C VAL A 31 -0.49 -1.10 17.78
N HIS A 32 -1.81 -1.01 17.96
CA HIS A 32 -2.80 -1.34 16.94
C HIS A 32 -3.31 -0.12 16.17
N PHE A 33 -3.32 1.04 16.83
CA PHE A 33 -3.69 2.32 16.24
C PHE A 33 -2.94 3.45 16.93
N ARG A 34 -2.93 4.63 16.31
CA ARG A 34 -2.45 5.88 16.93
C ARG A 34 -3.40 7.02 16.59
N ARG A 35 -3.68 7.91 17.54
CA ARG A 35 -4.46 9.11 17.25
C ARG A 35 -3.62 10.19 16.57
N ASN A 36 -4.18 10.88 15.58
CA ASN A 36 -3.59 12.08 15.00
C ASN A 36 -3.83 13.30 15.93
N ASP A 37 -3.37 14.48 15.51
CA ASP A 37 -3.52 15.72 16.30
C ASP A 37 -4.99 16.12 16.52
N GLU A 38 -5.89 15.66 15.65
CA GLU A 38 -7.35 15.82 15.77
C GLU A 38 -8.01 14.75 16.66
N GLY A 39 -7.23 13.86 17.26
CA GLY A 39 -7.71 12.76 18.09
C GLY A 39 -8.30 11.58 17.32
N LYS A 40 -8.29 11.59 15.98
CA LYS A 40 -8.83 10.52 15.13
C LYS A 40 -7.87 9.33 15.05
N PRO A 41 -8.38 8.09 15.18
CA PRO A 41 -7.54 6.90 15.18
C PRO A 41 -7.02 6.60 13.76
N THR A 42 -5.72 6.31 13.66
CA THR A 42 -5.04 5.85 12.46
C THR A 42 -4.68 4.38 12.64
N LEU A 43 -5.16 3.54 11.72
CA LEU A 43 -4.90 2.10 11.76
C LEU A 43 -3.42 1.81 11.52
N MET A 44 -2.82 0.96 12.35
CA MET A 44 -1.44 0.48 12.19
C MET A 44 -1.41 -0.99 11.72
N ASP A 45 -0.26 -1.44 11.22
CA ASP A 45 -0.06 -2.80 10.70
C ASP A 45 -0.59 -3.91 11.63
N ALA A 46 -0.34 -3.80 12.93
CA ALA A 46 -0.78 -4.80 13.92
C ALA A 46 -2.31 -4.79 14.11
N GLY A 47 -2.93 -3.61 14.07
CA GLY A 47 -4.39 -3.48 14.11
C GLY A 47 -5.04 -4.03 12.84
N ALA A 48 -4.46 -3.74 11.67
CA ALA A 48 -4.91 -4.29 10.39
C ALA A 48 -4.85 -5.83 10.40
N ALA A 49 -3.80 -6.42 10.96
CA ALA A 49 -3.70 -7.87 11.11
C ALA A 49 -4.80 -8.46 12.01
N LEU A 50 -5.10 -7.83 13.16
CA LEU A 50 -6.18 -8.28 14.05
C LEU A 50 -7.56 -8.21 13.40
N LEU A 51 -7.85 -7.11 12.69
CA LEU A 51 -9.13 -6.94 11.98
C LEU A 51 -9.26 -7.93 10.83
N ARG A 52 -8.18 -8.13 10.07
CA ARG A 52 -8.15 -9.12 9.00
C ARG A 52 -8.48 -10.52 9.54
N ASP A 53 -7.87 -10.89 10.66
CA ASP A 53 -8.11 -12.18 11.29
C ASP A 53 -9.56 -12.29 11.83
N ALA A 54 -10.10 -11.20 12.43
CA ALA A 54 -11.47 -11.13 12.93
C ALA A 54 -12.53 -11.25 11.82
N LEU A 55 -12.24 -10.69 10.64
CA LEU A 55 -13.11 -10.75 9.47
C LEU A 55 -12.91 -12.01 8.63
N GLY A 56 -12.04 -12.94 9.06
CA GLY A 56 -11.77 -14.17 8.32
C GLY A 56 -11.15 -13.91 6.95
N LEU A 57 -10.28 -12.90 6.84
CA LEU A 57 -9.64 -12.50 5.60
C LEU A 57 -8.19 -13.00 5.56
N TYR A 58 -7.65 -13.14 4.36
CA TYR A 58 -6.22 -13.41 4.16
C TYR A 58 -5.69 -12.63 2.96
N PRO A 59 -4.43 -12.15 3.01
CA PRO A 59 -3.82 -11.52 1.87
C PRO A 59 -3.36 -12.60 0.89
N ASP A 60 -3.72 -12.45 -0.37
CA ASP A 60 -3.20 -13.27 -1.47
C ASP A 60 -3.03 -12.42 -2.73
N GLY A 61 -2.09 -12.82 -3.59
CA GLY A 61 -1.78 -12.10 -4.83
C GLY A 61 -1.13 -10.73 -4.62
N ASP A 62 -0.13 -10.63 -3.73
CA ASP A 62 0.71 -9.44 -3.64
C ASP A 62 1.47 -9.24 -4.97
N ARG A 63 1.27 -8.08 -5.58
CA ARG A 63 1.91 -7.73 -6.85
C ARG A 63 2.78 -6.51 -6.67
N LEU A 64 4.07 -6.66 -6.96
CA LEU A 64 4.98 -5.54 -7.13
C LEU A 64 4.59 -4.81 -8.42
N VAL A 65 4.05 -3.61 -8.27
CA VAL A 65 3.63 -2.75 -9.38
C VAL A 65 4.83 -2.00 -9.93
N GLU A 66 5.70 -1.54 -9.04
CA GLU A 66 6.84 -0.71 -9.41
C GLU A 66 7.99 -0.95 -8.43
N LEU A 67 9.19 -1.08 -8.97
CA LEU A 67 10.44 -0.99 -8.23
C LEU A 67 11.37 -0.05 -8.99
N ARG A 68 11.64 1.12 -8.42
CA ARG A 68 12.53 2.12 -9.01
C ARG A 68 13.72 2.36 -8.11
N GLU A 69 14.90 2.25 -8.69
CA GLU A 69 16.13 2.71 -8.08
C GLU A 69 16.36 4.17 -8.49
N SER A 70 16.61 5.01 -7.48
CA SER A 70 16.96 6.41 -7.68
C SER A 70 18.48 6.53 -7.91
N PRO A 71 18.95 7.60 -8.58
CA PRO A 71 20.39 7.81 -8.88
C PRO A 71 21.31 7.84 -7.66
N ASP A 72 20.75 8.04 -6.47
CA ASP A 72 21.42 8.07 -5.17
C ASP A 72 21.39 6.72 -4.44
N GLY A 73 21.00 5.64 -5.12
CA GLY A 73 21.03 4.26 -4.61
C GLY A 73 19.87 3.89 -3.69
N HIS A 74 18.83 4.72 -3.62
CA HIS A 74 17.61 4.37 -2.88
C HIS A 74 16.59 3.65 -3.74
N VAL A 75 15.86 2.73 -3.12
CA VAL A 75 14.85 1.93 -3.80
C VAL A 75 13.48 2.37 -3.34
N ARG A 76 12.57 2.58 -4.29
CA ARG A 76 11.14 2.80 -4.06
C ARG A 76 10.38 1.60 -4.59
N ALA A 77 9.53 1.02 -3.73
CA ALA A 77 8.64 -0.07 -4.07
C ALA A 77 7.18 0.39 -4.00
N VAL A 78 6.37 -0.04 -4.96
CA VAL A 78 4.91 0.08 -4.94
C VAL A 78 4.32 -1.31 -5.10
N ILE A 79 3.49 -1.73 -4.14
CA ILE A 79 2.90 -3.07 -4.09
C ILE A 79 1.38 -2.92 -3.97
N THR A 80 0.64 -3.76 -4.70
CA THR A 80 -0.79 -3.96 -4.47
C THR A 80 -1.02 -5.26 -3.72
N VAL A 81 -1.98 -5.29 -2.79
CA VAL A 81 -2.44 -6.50 -2.10
C VAL A 81 -3.94 -6.65 -2.28
N VAL A 82 -4.41 -7.88 -2.44
CA VAL A 82 -5.84 -8.21 -2.42
C VAL A 82 -6.13 -9.08 -1.20
N LEU A 83 -7.20 -8.72 -0.47
CA LEU A 83 -7.72 -9.50 0.64
C LEU A 83 -8.83 -10.41 0.12
N TYR A 84 -8.73 -11.69 0.44
CA TYR A 84 -9.73 -12.69 0.10
C TYR A 84 -10.45 -13.17 1.34
N ASP A 85 -11.74 -13.43 1.18
CA ASP A 85 -12.59 -14.07 2.17
C ASP A 85 -12.22 -15.56 2.28
N ARG A 86 -11.90 -16.02 3.49
CA ARG A 86 -11.38 -17.38 3.71
C ARG A 86 -12.45 -18.46 3.52
N GLU A 87 -13.71 -18.14 3.73
CA GLU A 87 -14.82 -19.09 3.54
C GLU A 87 -15.20 -19.23 2.07
N THR A 88 -15.30 -18.11 1.36
CA THR A 88 -15.84 -18.05 -0.01
C THR A 88 -14.76 -17.99 -1.10
N GLY A 89 -13.51 -17.69 -0.73
CA GLY A 89 -12.40 -17.50 -1.67
C GLY A 89 -12.54 -16.27 -2.57
N ARG A 90 -13.50 -15.37 -2.29
CA ARG A 90 -13.77 -14.20 -3.13
C ARG A 90 -12.92 -12.99 -2.71
N PRO A 91 -12.45 -12.16 -3.64
CA PRO A 91 -11.78 -10.91 -3.31
C PRO A 91 -12.75 -9.97 -2.58
N ARG A 92 -12.26 -9.34 -1.52
CA ARG A 92 -13.04 -8.46 -0.64
C ARG A 92 -12.62 -7.00 -0.75
N ALA A 93 -11.33 -6.77 -0.73
CA ALA A 93 -10.76 -5.43 -0.87
C ALA A 93 -9.38 -5.53 -1.48
N SER A 94 -8.90 -4.44 -2.04
CA SER A 94 -7.53 -4.32 -2.53
C SER A 94 -6.96 -3.01 -2.07
N GLY A 95 -5.66 -2.99 -1.78
CA GLY A 95 -4.96 -1.80 -1.36
C GLY A 95 -3.62 -1.64 -2.06
N ILE A 96 -3.11 -0.42 -2.06
CA ILE A 96 -1.85 -0.02 -2.67
C ILE A 96 -0.96 0.57 -1.59
N GLY A 97 0.27 0.09 -1.50
CA GLY A 97 1.27 0.59 -0.59
C GLY A 97 2.53 1.00 -1.33
N SER A 98 3.07 2.15 -0.97
CA SER A 98 4.35 2.65 -1.46
C SER A 98 5.31 2.84 -0.30
N ALA A 99 6.56 2.45 -0.47
CA ALA A 99 7.62 2.75 0.48
C ALA A 99 8.96 2.97 -0.21
N SER A 100 9.81 3.78 0.42
CA SER A 100 11.19 4.01 0.00
C SER A 100 12.17 3.53 1.07
N SER A 101 13.32 3.00 0.64
CA SER A 101 14.42 2.66 1.55
C SER A 101 14.97 3.88 2.31
N ARG A 102 14.69 5.11 1.85
CA ARG A 102 15.00 6.35 2.58
C ARG A 102 14.28 6.46 3.93
N GLU A 103 13.11 5.86 4.07
CA GLU A 103 12.29 5.96 5.29
C GLU A 103 12.95 5.30 6.51
N LEU A 104 13.99 4.49 6.27
CA LEU A 104 14.80 3.83 7.29
C LEU A 104 16.14 4.54 7.52
N MET A 105 16.54 5.43 6.61
CA MET A 105 17.83 6.11 6.64
C MET A 105 17.83 7.40 7.46
N ALA A 106 16.71 7.75 8.11
CA ALA A 106 16.69 8.79 9.12
C ALA A 106 17.78 8.49 10.19
N PRO A 107 18.56 9.48 10.65
CA PRO A 107 19.78 9.27 11.43
C PRO A 107 19.64 8.40 12.69
N GLY A 108 18.43 8.24 13.24
CA GLY A 108 18.16 7.43 14.44
C GLY A 108 17.51 6.04 14.20
N ARG A 109 17.23 5.64 12.96
CA ARG A 109 16.59 4.35 12.64
C ARG A 109 17.41 3.45 11.71
N ARG A 110 18.68 3.76 11.48
CA ARG A 110 19.60 2.83 10.80
C ARG A 110 19.75 1.59 11.66
N LEU A 111 19.09 0.51 11.25
CA LEU A 111 19.37 -0.83 11.76
C LEU A 111 20.83 -1.16 11.43
N ALA A 112 21.60 -1.54 12.45
CA ALA A 112 22.97 -1.99 12.25
C ALA A 112 22.99 -3.31 11.47
N GLY A 113 23.60 -3.34 10.28
CA GLY A 113 23.82 -4.56 9.48
C GLY A 113 23.43 -4.45 8.00
N ASP A 114 23.83 -5.47 7.23
CA ASP A 114 23.64 -5.66 5.78
C ASP A 114 22.16 -5.93 5.40
N LEU A 115 21.25 -5.00 5.70
CA LEU A 115 19.87 -5.12 5.24
C LEU A 115 19.75 -4.64 3.79
N ASP A 116 19.26 -5.52 2.92
CA ASP A 116 18.93 -5.18 1.54
C ASP A 116 17.85 -4.07 1.51
N PRO A 117 18.17 -2.85 1.04
CA PRO A 117 17.24 -1.73 1.01
C PRO A 117 15.99 -2.01 0.17
N GLY A 118 16.11 -2.83 -0.89
CA GLY A 118 14.97 -3.26 -1.70
C GLY A 118 14.02 -4.17 -0.93
N ASN A 119 14.54 -5.15 -0.20
CA ASN A 119 13.74 -6.03 0.63
C ASN A 119 12.94 -5.25 1.69
N VAL A 120 13.57 -4.28 2.35
CA VAL A 120 12.85 -3.51 3.37
C VAL A 120 11.80 -2.58 2.76
N ALA A 121 12.11 -1.93 1.62
CA ALA A 121 11.12 -1.13 0.89
C ALA A 121 9.91 -2.00 0.48
N CYS A 122 10.13 -3.19 -0.07
CA CYS A 122 9.05 -4.12 -0.43
C CYS A 122 8.24 -4.56 0.80
N LYS A 123 8.88 -4.92 1.91
CA LYS A 123 8.15 -5.32 3.14
C LYS A 123 7.29 -4.19 3.69
N LEU A 124 7.80 -2.96 3.72
CA LEU A 124 7.04 -1.79 4.16
C LEU A 124 5.89 -1.46 3.21
N ALA A 125 6.16 -1.45 1.90
CA ALA A 125 5.14 -1.21 0.89
C ALA A 125 4.00 -2.24 0.98
N ARG A 126 4.32 -3.52 1.16
CA ARG A 126 3.32 -4.58 1.35
C ARG A 126 2.47 -4.35 2.59
N LYS A 127 3.06 -4.04 3.74
CA LYS A 127 2.28 -3.78 4.97
C LYS A 127 1.32 -2.61 4.80
N ARG A 128 1.77 -1.54 4.14
CA ARG A 128 0.91 -0.39 3.80
C ARG A 128 -0.22 -0.77 2.86
N ALA A 129 0.06 -1.61 1.86
CA ALA A 129 -0.97 -2.12 0.96
C ALA A 129 -2.02 -2.96 1.70
N GLU A 130 -1.61 -3.74 2.70
CA GLU A 130 -2.53 -4.49 3.57
C GLU A 130 -3.39 -3.56 4.43
N VAL A 131 -2.80 -2.52 5.05
CA VAL A 131 -3.56 -1.51 5.81
C VAL A 131 -4.56 -0.78 4.90
N ASP A 132 -4.13 -0.34 3.72
CA ASP A 132 -4.98 0.32 2.73
C ASP A 132 -6.13 -0.58 2.28
N ALA A 133 -5.86 -1.87 2.03
CA ALA A 133 -6.89 -2.85 1.69
C ALA A 133 -7.92 -3.01 2.81
N MET A 134 -7.47 -3.02 4.07
CA MET A 134 -8.37 -3.07 5.23
C MET A 134 -9.24 -1.81 5.33
N LEU A 135 -8.70 -0.63 5.05
CA LEU A 135 -9.46 0.63 5.04
C LEU A 135 -10.48 0.69 3.89
N GLY A 136 -10.32 -0.12 2.85
CA GLY A 136 -11.33 -0.31 1.80
C GLY A 136 -12.59 -1.06 2.25
N ILE A 137 -12.59 -1.68 3.45
CA ILE A 137 -13.74 -2.40 3.99
C ILE A 137 -14.64 -1.41 4.75
N PRO A 138 -15.94 -1.29 4.42
CA PRO A 138 -16.81 -0.25 4.99
C PRO A 138 -16.81 -0.18 6.52
N ALA A 139 -16.95 -1.33 7.20
CA ALA A 139 -16.99 -1.38 8.67
C ALA A 139 -15.65 -0.95 9.33
N VAL A 140 -14.53 -1.14 8.64
CA VAL A 140 -13.21 -0.71 9.12
C VAL A 140 -12.97 0.75 8.79
N CYS A 141 -13.36 1.17 7.59
CA CYS A 141 -13.34 2.56 7.14
C CYS A 141 -14.08 3.47 8.12
N GLU A 142 -15.28 3.09 8.56
CA GLU A 142 -16.06 3.87 9.53
C GLU A 142 -15.32 4.14 10.85
N ALA A 143 -14.46 3.21 11.29
CA ALA A 143 -13.70 3.35 12.53
C ALA A 143 -12.37 4.12 12.38
N PHE A 144 -11.77 4.12 11.18
CA PHE A 144 -10.40 4.62 10.96
C PHE A 144 -10.24 5.60 9.79
N ALA A 145 -11.33 5.95 9.11
CA ALA A 145 -11.31 6.95 8.05
C ALA A 145 -10.82 8.28 8.61
N GLN A 146 -9.85 8.85 7.92
CA GLN A 146 -9.46 10.23 8.15
C GLN A 146 -10.25 11.10 7.19
N ASP A 147 -10.90 12.13 7.71
CA ASP A 147 -11.51 13.13 6.84
C ASP A 147 -10.39 13.85 6.10
N LEU A 148 -10.37 13.71 4.78
CA LEU A 148 -9.41 14.42 3.92
C LEU A 148 -9.76 15.91 3.77
N GLY A 149 -10.79 16.41 4.47
CA GLY A 149 -11.31 17.76 4.28
C GLY A 149 -11.97 17.96 2.90
N LEU A 150 -12.34 16.88 2.22
CA LEU A 150 -12.97 16.89 0.90
C LEU A 150 -14.48 16.71 1.04
N SER A 151 -15.26 17.61 0.44
CA SER A 151 -16.69 17.45 0.24
C SER A 151 -16.95 17.01 -1.19
N PHE A 152 -17.68 15.91 -1.34
CA PHE A 152 -18.05 15.39 -2.66
C PHE A 152 -19.34 16.06 -3.11
N ARG A 153 -19.32 16.73 -4.27
CA ARG A 153 -20.54 17.15 -4.97
C ARG A 153 -20.78 16.23 -6.14
N VAL A 154 -21.95 15.60 -6.17
CA VAL A 154 -22.40 14.86 -7.35
C VAL A 154 -23.11 15.86 -8.26
N ASP A 155 -22.62 16.01 -9.48
CA ASP A 155 -23.32 16.77 -10.51
C ASP A 155 -24.65 16.04 -10.85
N PRO A 156 -25.81 16.68 -10.65
CA PRO A 156 -27.11 16.03 -10.85
C PRO A 156 -27.42 15.72 -12.32
N GLU A 157 -26.74 16.34 -13.30
CA GLU A 157 -26.97 16.11 -14.73
C GLU A 157 -26.04 15.03 -15.30
N THR A 158 -24.79 14.98 -14.84
CA THR A 158 -23.77 14.06 -15.39
C THR A 158 -23.49 12.85 -14.48
N GLY A 159 -23.86 12.94 -13.20
CA GLY A 159 -23.54 11.94 -12.18
C GLY A 159 -22.06 11.92 -11.79
N GLU A 160 -21.25 12.86 -12.28
CA GLU A 160 -19.83 12.94 -11.97
C GLU A 160 -19.61 13.47 -10.54
N VAL A 161 -18.68 12.83 -9.82
CA VAL A 161 -18.29 13.23 -8.46
C VAL A 161 -17.16 14.25 -8.55
N GLN A 162 -17.40 15.45 -8.04
CA GLN A 162 -16.42 16.53 -7.95
C GLN A 162 -15.90 16.65 -6.52
N ASP A 163 -14.57 16.70 -6.38
CA ASP A 163 -13.89 16.97 -5.12
C ASP A 163 -13.89 18.48 -4.86
N VAL A 164 -14.70 18.93 -3.90
CA VAL A 164 -14.74 20.32 -3.46
C VAL A 164 -14.09 20.39 -2.08
N ALA A 165 -12.98 21.12 -1.94
CA ALA A 165 -12.40 21.38 -0.63
C ALA A 165 -13.45 22.01 0.28
N LEU A 166 -13.63 21.46 1.49
CA LEU A 166 -14.50 22.06 2.50
C LEU A 166 -14.03 23.51 2.72
N PRO A 167 -14.92 24.52 2.64
CA PRO A 167 -14.52 25.88 2.96
C PRO A 167 -13.97 25.88 4.37
N ALA A 168 -12.75 26.40 4.52
CA ALA A 168 -12.15 26.60 5.84
C ALA A 168 -13.17 27.32 6.71
N ALA A 169 -13.45 26.76 7.90
CA ALA A 169 -14.33 27.39 8.86
C ALA A 169 -13.87 28.85 9.03
N PRO A 170 -14.79 29.84 8.99
CA PRO A 170 -14.40 31.23 9.17
C PRO A 170 -13.68 31.33 10.51
N ALA A 171 -12.43 31.82 10.47
CA ALA A 171 -11.64 32.06 11.65
C ALA A 171 -12.50 32.90 12.61
N THR A 172 -12.82 32.32 13.77
CA THR A 172 -13.52 33.02 14.82
C THR A 172 -12.73 34.28 15.13
N ALA A 173 -13.33 35.44 14.90
CA ALA A 173 -12.72 36.73 15.22
C ALA A 173 -12.30 36.74 16.69
N PRO A 174 -11.09 37.21 17.03
CA PRO A 174 -10.72 37.35 18.43
C PRO A 174 -11.59 38.45 19.05
N ASP A 175 -12.31 38.07 20.09
CA ASP A 175 -13.09 38.97 20.93
C ASP A 175 -12.14 39.98 21.59
N ALA A 176 -12.48 41.26 21.47
CA ALA A 176 -11.73 42.36 22.05
C ALA A 176 -12.43 42.83 23.32
N THR A 177 -11.77 42.70 24.47
CA THR A 177 -11.89 43.57 25.67
C THR A 177 -10.83 43.12 26.70
N GLU A 178 -9.72 43.87 26.83
CA GLU A 178 -9.36 44.76 27.98
C GLU A 178 -9.01 43.98 29.28
N ALA A 179 -7.90 44.19 30.00
CA ALA A 179 -7.08 45.39 30.21
C ALA A 179 -5.64 45.09 30.69
N GLU A 180 -4.73 45.98 30.28
CA GLU A 180 -3.53 46.57 30.93
C GLU A 180 -2.57 45.80 31.85
N GLY A 181 -1.27 45.94 31.55
CA GLY A 181 -0.25 46.21 32.55
C GLY A 181 1.13 45.60 32.31
N GLY A 182 2.12 46.42 31.91
CA GLY A 182 3.55 46.16 32.18
C GLY A 182 4.47 46.12 30.97
N ALA A 183 5.17 47.23 30.75
CA ALA A 183 6.25 47.36 29.78
C ALA A 183 7.52 46.60 30.21
N ASP A 184 8.18 45.92 29.28
CA ASP A 184 9.64 46.00 29.14
C ASP A 184 10.08 45.61 27.71
N ALA A 185 11.12 46.28 27.23
CA ALA A 185 11.57 46.34 25.85
C ALA A 185 12.57 45.24 25.49
N GLY A 186 12.51 44.74 24.25
CA GLY A 186 13.54 43.89 23.65
C GLY A 186 13.28 43.68 22.13
N PRO A 187 14.32 43.66 21.28
CA PRO A 187 14.20 44.12 19.88
C PRO A 187 13.67 43.05 18.91
N ALA A 188 12.99 43.55 17.87
CA ALA A 188 12.45 42.79 16.75
C ALA A 188 13.54 42.11 15.88
N PRO A 189 13.32 40.88 15.39
CA PRO A 189 14.06 40.33 14.26
C PRO A 189 13.39 40.62 12.92
N ALA A 190 14.25 41.07 12.01
CA ALA A 190 14.15 41.29 10.56
C ALA A 190 12.99 40.62 9.78
N GLN A 191 12.28 41.46 9.02
CA GLN A 191 11.39 41.08 7.93
C GLN A 191 12.16 40.35 6.82
N ALA A 192 11.67 39.19 6.39
CA ALA A 192 12.12 38.52 5.18
C ALA A 192 11.54 39.23 3.93
N PRO A 193 12.30 39.35 2.82
CA PRO A 193 11.84 40.04 1.61
C PRO A 193 10.76 39.23 0.85
N PRO A 194 9.89 39.90 0.07
CA PRO A 194 8.78 39.27 -0.63
C PRO A 194 9.24 38.33 -1.77
N ARG A 195 8.61 37.16 -1.86
CA ARG A 195 8.82 36.18 -2.94
C ARG A 195 8.39 36.76 -4.29
N GLN A 196 9.32 36.79 -5.24
CA GLN A 196 9.05 37.02 -6.65
C GLN A 196 8.25 35.85 -7.25
N ALA A 197 7.26 36.18 -8.09
CA ALA A 197 6.54 35.23 -8.92
C ALA A 197 7.43 34.74 -10.08
N PRO A 198 7.49 33.42 -10.39
CA PRO A 198 8.17 32.97 -11.59
C PRO A 198 7.32 33.18 -12.84
N ALA A 199 8.00 33.66 -13.87
CA ALA A 199 7.49 33.97 -15.19
C ALA A 199 6.90 32.76 -15.93
N THR A 200 5.91 33.08 -16.75
CA THR A 200 5.26 32.25 -17.76
C THR A 200 6.26 31.71 -18.80
N GLY A 201 6.14 30.43 -19.17
CA GLY A 201 6.75 29.93 -20.41
C GLY A 201 7.31 28.50 -20.40
N ARG A 202 6.45 27.48 -20.24
CA ARG A 202 6.67 26.15 -20.83
C ARG A 202 5.32 25.43 -20.93
N PRO A 203 4.88 24.94 -22.10
CA PRO A 203 3.64 24.20 -22.20
C PRO A 203 3.74 22.92 -21.34
N PRO A 204 2.66 22.52 -20.64
CA PRO A 204 2.67 21.29 -19.86
C PRO A 204 2.89 20.11 -20.80
N SER A 205 3.94 19.33 -20.53
CA SER A 205 4.14 18.03 -21.16
C SER A 205 2.88 17.20 -20.96
N ALA A 206 2.29 16.76 -22.07
CA ALA A 206 1.16 15.86 -22.06
C ALA A 206 1.45 14.64 -21.16
N PRO A 207 0.45 14.14 -20.39
CA PRO A 207 0.64 12.95 -19.58
C PRO A 207 1.08 11.80 -20.50
N SER A 208 2.21 11.20 -20.16
CA SER A 208 2.70 10.00 -20.84
C SER A 208 1.60 8.94 -20.76
N GLN A 209 1.12 8.51 -21.93
CA GLN A 209 0.20 7.38 -22.02
C GLN A 209 0.82 6.18 -21.28
N PRO A 210 0.06 5.44 -20.44
CA PRO A 210 0.56 4.22 -19.84
C PRO A 210 0.87 3.22 -20.97
N SER A 211 2.16 2.83 -21.05
CA SER A 211 2.61 1.72 -21.87
C SER A 211 1.75 0.49 -21.60
N ALA A 212 1.26 -0.11 -22.70
CA ALA A 212 0.58 -1.40 -22.86
C ALA A 212 -0.05 -2.05 -21.60
N ARG A 213 -1.36 -2.30 -21.70
CA ARG A 213 -2.14 -3.16 -20.79
C ARG A 213 -1.32 -4.39 -20.35
N SER A 214 -0.79 -4.38 -19.13
CA SER A 214 -0.30 -5.62 -18.53
C SER A 214 -1.53 -6.48 -18.27
N SER A 215 -1.76 -7.47 -19.13
CA SER A 215 -2.81 -8.45 -18.93
C SER A 215 -2.64 -9.06 -17.53
N ARG A 216 -3.72 -9.08 -16.75
CA ARG A 216 -3.75 -9.80 -15.47
C ARG A 216 -3.23 -11.22 -15.74
N PRO A 217 -2.24 -11.74 -14.99
CA PRO A 217 -1.77 -13.10 -15.18
C PRO A 217 -2.95 -14.06 -15.01
N SER A 218 -3.08 -15.02 -15.93
CA SER A 218 -4.17 -15.98 -15.90
C SER A 218 -4.11 -16.83 -14.62
N PRO A 219 -5.22 -17.45 -14.19
CA PRO A 219 -5.19 -18.41 -13.09
C PRO A 219 -4.15 -19.52 -13.27
N GLU A 220 -3.86 -19.89 -14.52
CA GLU A 220 -2.84 -20.87 -14.89
C GLU A 220 -1.41 -20.34 -14.65
N GLU A 221 -1.13 -19.08 -14.99
CA GLU A 221 0.15 -18.42 -14.71
C GLU A 221 0.40 -18.33 -13.20
N MET A 222 -0.61 -17.96 -12.42
CA MET A 222 -0.49 -17.93 -10.95
C MET A 222 -0.27 -19.33 -10.37
N ALA A 223 -0.89 -20.37 -10.94
CA ALA A 223 -0.65 -21.75 -10.54
C ALA A 223 0.75 -22.25 -10.93
N ALA A 224 1.30 -21.81 -12.07
CA ALA A 224 2.67 -22.11 -12.48
C ALA A 224 3.68 -21.41 -11.56
N GLN A 225 3.45 -20.15 -11.20
CA GLN A 225 4.27 -19.41 -10.25
C GLN A 225 4.36 -20.12 -8.90
N ARG A 226 3.23 -20.59 -8.35
CA ARG A 226 3.22 -21.33 -7.07
C ARG A 226 4.06 -22.60 -7.14
N ARG A 227 3.90 -23.38 -8.20
CA ARG A 227 4.66 -24.63 -8.41
C ARG A 227 6.16 -24.36 -8.55
N ALA A 228 6.54 -23.34 -9.33
CA ALA A 228 7.93 -22.92 -9.51
C ALA A 228 8.58 -22.49 -8.18
N LEU A 229 7.89 -21.66 -7.40
CA LEU A 229 8.40 -21.20 -6.10
C LEU A 229 8.48 -22.33 -5.07
N GLU A 230 7.53 -23.26 -5.08
CA GLU A 230 7.58 -24.42 -4.20
C GLU A 230 8.78 -25.31 -4.52
N LEU A 231 9.01 -25.61 -5.80
CA LEU A 231 10.13 -26.45 -6.23
C LEU A 231 11.49 -25.76 -5.98
N ALA A 232 11.57 -24.46 -6.23
CA ALA A 232 12.75 -23.67 -5.92
C ALA A 232 13.05 -23.61 -4.41
N ARG A 233 12.03 -23.49 -3.55
CA ARG A 233 12.21 -23.54 -2.08
C ARG A 233 12.65 -24.90 -1.59
N ARG A 234 12.23 -25.99 -2.23
CA ARG A 234 12.69 -27.35 -1.91
C ARG A 234 14.16 -27.52 -2.29
N ALA A 235 14.59 -26.95 -3.42
CA ALA A 235 15.96 -27.02 -3.90
C ALA A 235 16.92 -26.09 -3.12
N ASP A 236 16.49 -24.85 -2.85
CA ASP A 236 17.24 -23.86 -2.08
C ASP A 236 16.29 -23.10 -1.12
N PRO A 237 16.17 -23.54 0.14
CA PRO A 237 15.29 -22.91 1.12
C PRO A 237 15.71 -21.49 1.50
N ARG A 238 16.99 -21.13 1.33
CA ARG A 238 17.53 -19.83 1.73
C ARG A 238 17.41 -18.80 0.61
N ASP A 239 17.55 -19.22 -0.63
CA ASP A 239 17.50 -18.34 -1.80
C ASP A 239 16.75 -19.00 -2.99
N PRO A 240 15.41 -19.13 -2.89
CA PRO A 240 14.62 -19.73 -3.95
C PRO A 240 14.68 -18.91 -5.24
N TYR A 241 14.74 -17.57 -5.16
CA TYR A 241 14.80 -16.72 -6.34
C TYR A 241 16.16 -16.79 -7.04
N GLY A 242 17.28 -16.85 -6.30
CA GLY A 242 18.58 -17.07 -6.91
C GLY A 242 18.71 -18.46 -7.54
N HIS A 243 18.11 -19.50 -6.94
CA HIS A 243 18.04 -20.81 -7.57
C HIS A 243 17.29 -20.78 -8.91
N ILE A 244 16.16 -20.06 -8.97
CA ILE A 244 15.41 -19.85 -10.21
C ILE A 244 16.28 -19.11 -11.23
N ALA A 245 16.89 -17.97 -10.86
CA ALA A 245 17.70 -17.18 -11.77
C ALA A 245 18.89 -17.98 -12.35
N ARG A 246 19.58 -18.77 -11.52
CA ARG A 246 20.64 -19.69 -11.97
C ARG A 246 20.13 -20.75 -12.94
N THR A 247 18.96 -21.33 -12.67
CA THR A 247 18.36 -22.36 -13.54
C THR A 247 17.92 -21.77 -14.88
N LEU A 248 17.46 -20.51 -14.89
CA LEU A 248 17.12 -19.79 -16.12
C LEU A 248 18.36 -19.29 -16.88
N GLY A 249 19.56 -19.37 -16.29
CA GLY A 249 20.80 -18.85 -16.86
C GLY A 249 20.88 -17.32 -16.87
N LEU A 250 20.17 -16.65 -15.95
CA LEU A 250 20.12 -15.20 -15.88
C LEU A 250 21.29 -14.67 -15.05
N GLU A 251 21.98 -13.66 -15.58
CA GLU A 251 22.96 -12.89 -14.80
C GLU A 251 22.22 -11.98 -13.81
N VAL A 252 22.52 -12.15 -12.53
CA VAL A 252 21.86 -11.41 -11.45
C VAL A 252 22.69 -10.19 -11.08
N GLU A 253 22.31 -9.03 -11.61
CA GLU A 253 22.77 -7.73 -11.10
C GLU A 253 21.85 -7.28 -9.95
N GLY A 254 22.28 -7.54 -8.71
CA GLY A 254 21.53 -7.18 -7.51
C GLY A 254 20.55 -8.28 -7.05
N SER A 255 19.24 -8.04 -7.19
CA SER A 255 18.22 -8.95 -6.65
C SER A 255 17.76 -9.97 -7.70
N ALA A 256 17.93 -11.26 -7.41
CA ALA A 256 17.48 -12.34 -8.29
C ALA A 256 15.97 -12.28 -8.57
N ALA A 257 15.16 -11.85 -7.60
CA ALA A 257 13.73 -11.65 -7.80
C ALA A 257 13.46 -10.55 -8.84
N VAL A 258 14.22 -9.45 -8.80
CA VAL A 258 14.10 -8.35 -9.77
C VAL A 258 14.54 -8.78 -11.16
N THR A 259 15.64 -9.53 -11.26
CA THR A 259 16.11 -10.09 -12.54
C THR A 259 15.05 -10.99 -13.18
N ILE A 260 14.41 -11.87 -12.40
CA ILE A 260 13.35 -12.76 -12.89
C ILE A 260 12.12 -11.95 -13.32
N MET A 261 11.70 -10.97 -12.53
CA MET A 261 10.52 -10.17 -12.87
C MET A 261 10.75 -9.32 -14.13
N ARG A 262 11.95 -8.74 -14.30
CA ARG A 262 12.33 -8.03 -15.54
C ARG A 262 12.36 -8.97 -16.74
N TRP A 263 12.77 -10.20 -16.54
CA TRP A 263 12.74 -11.23 -17.59
C TRP A 263 11.30 -11.59 -17.96
N LEU A 264 10.39 -11.74 -17.00
CA LEU A 264 8.95 -11.95 -17.27
C LEU A 264 8.31 -10.76 -18.01
N ASP A 265 8.69 -9.52 -17.67
CA ASP A 265 8.22 -8.32 -18.37
C ASP A 265 8.68 -8.24 -19.84
N GLN A 266 9.67 -9.05 -20.25
CA GLN A 266 10.10 -9.17 -21.66
C GLN A 266 9.23 -10.14 -22.48
N GLY A 267 8.13 -10.63 -21.91
CA GLY A 267 7.17 -11.52 -22.57
C GLY A 267 7.32 -13.00 -22.21
N HIS A 268 8.15 -13.31 -21.22
CA HIS A 268 8.30 -14.66 -20.69
C HIS A 268 7.23 -14.98 -19.63
N SER A 269 6.94 -16.26 -19.46
CA SER A 269 5.86 -16.75 -18.58
C SER A 269 6.37 -17.53 -17.36
N TRP A 270 5.55 -17.59 -16.30
CA TRP A 270 5.81 -18.49 -15.17
C TRP A 270 5.71 -19.96 -15.55
N GLN A 271 4.98 -20.29 -16.63
CA GLN A 271 4.96 -21.63 -17.21
C GLN A 271 6.33 -22.04 -17.76
N GLU A 272 7.03 -21.14 -18.46
CA GLU A 272 8.41 -21.39 -18.91
C GLU A 272 9.37 -21.57 -17.74
N VAL A 273 9.22 -20.77 -16.68
CA VAL A 273 10.02 -20.92 -15.46
C VAL A 273 9.81 -22.29 -14.84
N TRP A 274 8.55 -22.71 -14.68
CA TRP A 274 8.21 -24.02 -14.15
C TRP A 274 8.79 -25.15 -15.00
N ALA A 275 8.65 -25.08 -16.33
CA ALA A 275 9.16 -26.11 -17.24
C ALA A 275 10.68 -26.29 -17.10
N LYS A 276 11.45 -25.19 -17.10
CA LYS A 276 12.90 -25.25 -16.94
C LYS A 276 13.34 -25.79 -15.57
N LEU A 277 12.62 -25.43 -14.52
CA LEU A 277 12.88 -25.95 -13.17
C LEU A 277 12.57 -27.45 -13.05
N ALA A 278 11.50 -27.91 -13.69
CA ALA A 278 11.12 -29.31 -13.75
C ALA A 278 12.12 -30.15 -14.56
N GLU A 279 12.63 -29.63 -15.67
CA GLU A 279 13.68 -30.26 -16.48
C GLU A 279 15.02 -30.36 -15.72
N ALA A 280 15.37 -29.33 -14.96
CA ALA A 280 16.58 -29.31 -14.13
C ALA A 280 16.50 -30.23 -12.90
N SER A 281 15.31 -30.70 -12.53
CA SER A 281 15.06 -31.53 -11.35
C SER A 281 14.53 -32.92 -11.73
N PRO A 282 15.40 -33.89 -12.11
CA PRO A 282 14.99 -35.23 -12.57
C PRO A 282 14.31 -36.10 -11.51
N GLN A 283 14.06 -35.59 -10.30
CA GLN A 283 13.30 -36.28 -9.24
C GLN A 283 11.80 -35.93 -9.21
N ALA A 284 11.30 -35.05 -10.08
CA ALA A 284 9.91 -34.58 -10.04
C ALA A 284 8.94 -35.32 -11.00
N THR A 285 9.41 -36.31 -11.77
CA THR A 285 8.60 -37.06 -12.75
C THR A 285 8.27 -38.50 -12.34
N ARG A 286 8.32 -38.83 -11.04
CA ARG A 286 7.81 -40.10 -10.50
C ARG A 286 6.80 -39.86 -9.40
#